data_AF-A0A7W5L2F3-F1
#
_entry.id   AF-A0A7W5L2F3-F1
#
_cell.length_a   1.000
_cell.length_b   1.000
_cell.length_c   1.000
_cell.angle_alpha   90.00
_cell.angle_beta   90.00
_cell.angle_gamma   90.00
#
_symmetry.space_group_name_H-M   'P 1'
#
loop_
_entity.id
_entity.type
_entity.pdbx_description
1 polymer ?
#
loop_
_entity_poly.entity_id
_entity_poly.type
_entity_poly.pdbx_seq_one_letter_code
_entity_poly.pdbx_strand_id
1 'polypeptide(L)'
;MSDLIYVGFVVAGAMTLVIEAYRNFNAPNARHPFELHPILKDVEVRNLCTTGEIVAGFAFYAALYLIAYSVVLSSAEVYGLLSQANSALGEIGATDGGSSITEPDINNVLQLSSGDYNKPIIVSALIISSLSIGAVKPIETTMRSLAHRLAGVPRGIYRVIEHLRDADYAVLMAEHPKPLVESFEEHAGDKMPEWREQIVDSLTAIDCLLVATDSKNRLLYFPLYNLERLRGLSEKIANDIADLQDSIEKLSNEDPSTLHIKYAELAGKAIMCRSNIMAFFAVLYIRNDHAVFSSRSQRARKGDPIAGLKEEIEAAEKDEQNSFGLSILTAFVLAFLVTFALYYKWHYWQGIDTPTIFQPAAYAQNVDADLLTSCQKAFSSECDPIVYAWRSTQIRTILATVTWDQLQTLLLTVFSVLFVILGREVRIEQQSWRSNWKFTQFPFLKLLSMSLLSGLAAVFLTALVQLVRLWWDANFELTQSQIIILFQDNGRFFALQAISGIILAMAALVLMDKHSERPGRSTMIIAAVAGAIYLLYQWALVFLSYGFTPGPSQAYFSWTFRDALIFSILPVSFLLIFAFLLEVGEDKAEGDTSKDQS
;
A
#
# COMPACT_ATOMS: atom_id res chain seq x y z
N MET A 1 -22.54 -9.54 33.96
CA MET A 1 -21.46 -10.50 34.33
C MET A 1 -21.19 -11.48 33.19
N SER A 2 -22.23 -11.94 32.48
CA SER A 2 -22.14 -12.71 31.23
C SER A 2 -21.25 -12.04 30.17
N ASP A 3 -21.40 -10.75 29.97
CA ASP A 3 -20.77 -10.06 28.83
C ASP A 3 -19.25 -9.95 28.99
N LEU A 4 -18.77 -9.75 30.23
CA LEU A 4 -17.33 -9.73 30.53
C LEU A 4 -16.68 -11.10 30.29
N ILE A 5 -17.39 -12.19 30.62
CA ILE A 5 -16.90 -13.56 30.39
C ILE A 5 -16.85 -13.84 28.89
N TYR A 6 -17.90 -13.44 28.14
CA TYR A 6 -17.92 -13.57 26.68
C TYR A 6 -16.79 -12.77 26.01
N VAL A 7 -16.59 -11.51 26.42
CA VAL A 7 -15.46 -10.69 25.95
C VAL A 7 -14.13 -11.39 26.26
N GLY A 8 -13.98 -12.01 27.42
CA GLY A 8 -12.81 -12.82 27.77
C GLY A 8 -12.56 -13.96 26.77
N PHE A 9 -13.59 -14.70 26.36
CA PHE A 9 -13.49 -15.75 25.35
C PHE A 9 -13.16 -15.20 23.95
N VAL A 10 -13.75 -14.07 23.57
CA VAL A 10 -13.44 -13.39 22.29
C VAL A 10 -11.96 -12.99 22.24
N VAL A 11 -11.46 -12.38 23.31
CA VAL A 11 -10.05 -11.97 23.44
C VAL A 11 -9.12 -13.19 23.41
N ALA A 12 -9.46 -14.28 24.11
CA ALA A 12 -8.66 -15.51 24.09
C ALA A 12 -8.56 -16.13 22.69
N GLY A 13 -9.68 -16.19 21.95
CA GLY A 13 -9.69 -16.67 20.56
C GLY A 13 -8.86 -15.78 19.63
N ALA A 14 -8.99 -14.45 19.77
CA ALA A 14 -8.16 -13.50 19.03
C ALA A 14 -6.65 -13.65 19.34
N MET A 15 -6.28 -13.83 20.61
CA MET A 15 -4.89 -14.02 21.02
C MET A 15 -4.29 -15.30 20.43
N THR A 16 -5.07 -16.38 20.41
CA THR A 16 -4.67 -17.66 19.80
C THR A 16 -4.37 -17.49 18.30
N LEU A 17 -5.20 -16.74 17.58
CA LEU A 17 -4.97 -16.43 16.16
C LEU A 17 -3.74 -15.56 15.93
N VAL A 18 -3.46 -14.59 16.81
CA VAL A 18 -2.26 -13.75 16.72
C VAL A 18 -0.99 -14.59 16.93
N ILE A 19 -1.02 -15.55 17.87
CA ILE A 19 0.10 -16.49 18.10
C ILE A 19 0.30 -17.38 16.87
N GLU A 20 -0.78 -17.91 16.29
CA GLU A 20 -0.70 -18.74 15.09
C GLU A 20 -0.22 -17.93 13.87
N ALA A 21 -0.71 -16.71 13.71
CA ALA A 21 -0.25 -15.78 12.68
C ALA A 21 1.26 -15.52 12.83
N TYR A 22 1.77 -15.36 14.06
CA TYR A 22 3.20 -15.18 14.32
C TYR A 22 4.01 -16.41 13.91
N ARG A 23 3.51 -17.61 14.21
CA ARG A 23 4.15 -18.88 13.83
C ARG A 23 4.21 -19.02 12.30
N ASN A 24 3.11 -18.77 11.61
CA ASN A 24 3.02 -18.91 10.15
C ASN A 24 3.81 -17.83 9.41
N PHE A 25 3.78 -16.59 9.90
CA PHE A 25 4.56 -15.49 9.33
C PHE A 25 6.07 -15.79 9.34
N ASN A 26 6.58 -16.47 10.38
CA ASN A 26 7.99 -16.85 10.48
C ASN A 26 8.33 -18.17 9.78
N ALA A 27 7.34 -18.92 9.28
CA ALA A 27 7.59 -20.19 8.62
C ALA A 27 8.22 -19.96 7.23
N PRO A 28 9.21 -20.79 6.81
CA PRO A 28 9.83 -20.65 5.49
C PRO A 28 8.79 -20.77 4.38
N ASN A 29 8.82 -19.82 3.43
CA ASN A 29 7.96 -19.85 2.26
C ASN A 29 8.48 -20.90 1.27
N ALA A 30 7.57 -21.71 0.70
CA ALA A 30 7.92 -22.71 -0.31
C ALA A 30 8.50 -22.09 -1.60
N ARG A 31 8.24 -20.80 -1.85
CA ARG A 31 8.89 -19.99 -2.89
C ARG A 31 9.71 -18.91 -2.21
N HIS A 32 11.03 -18.96 -2.41
CA HIS A 32 11.92 -17.94 -1.89
C HIS A 32 11.65 -16.61 -2.61
N PRO A 33 11.52 -15.47 -1.90
CA PRO A 33 11.21 -14.18 -2.53
C PRO A 33 12.33 -13.65 -3.45
N PHE A 34 13.53 -14.26 -3.38
CA PHE A 34 14.71 -13.86 -4.14
C PHE A 34 15.06 -14.83 -5.29
N GLU A 35 14.21 -14.91 -6.31
CA GLU A 35 14.51 -15.71 -7.50
C GLU A 35 15.67 -15.13 -8.31
N LEU A 36 15.77 -13.80 -8.39
CA LEU A 36 16.76 -13.08 -9.21
C LEU A 36 18.17 -13.01 -8.57
N HIS A 37 18.28 -13.11 -7.24
CA HIS A 37 19.56 -13.11 -6.52
C HIS A 37 19.71 -14.41 -5.71
N PRO A 38 20.23 -15.49 -6.32
CA PRO A 38 20.35 -16.79 -5.66
C PRO A 38 21.16 -16.76 -4.37
N ILE A 39 22.08 -15.81 -4.21
CA ILE A 39 22.88 -15.67 -2.99
C ILE A 39 22.05 -15.42 -1.73
N LEU A 40 20.83 -14.89 -1.88
CA LEU A 40 19.93 -14.61 -0.76
C LEU A 40 19.01 -15.79 -0.43
N LYS A 41 18.98 -16.87 -1.23
CA LYS A 41 18.04 -18.00 -1.07
C LYS A 41 18.19 -18.78 0.22
N ASP A 42 19.39 -18.79 0.77
CA ASP A 42 19.72 -19.55 1.98
C ASP A 42 19.59 -18.70 3.26
N VAL A 43 19.12 -17.46 3.15
CA VAL A 43 19.02 -16.50 4.25
C VAL A 43 17.58 -16.40 4.73
N GLU A 44 17.36 -16.61 6.02
CA GLU A 44 16.02 -16.43 6.60
C GLU A 44 15.53 -14.98 6.37
N VAL A 45 14.26 -14.83 5.98
CA VAL A 45 13.63 -13.53 5.67
C VAL A 45 13.80 -12.52 6.81
N ARG A 46 13.74 -12.97 8.07
CA ARG A 46 13.96 -12.12 9.26
C ARG A 46 15.33 -11.45 9.32
N ASN A 47 16.34 -12.02 8.65
CA ASN A 47 17.69 -11.48 8.59
C ASN A 47 17.88 -10.57 7.36
N LEU A 48 16.82 -10.32 6.59
CA LEU A 48 16.84 -9.48 5.37
C LEU A 48 16.10 -8.14 5.56
N CYS A 49 15.36 -7.97 6.67
CA CYS A 49 14.62 -6.74 7.00
C CYS A 49 15.07 -6.13 8.33
N THR A 50 14.62 -4.91 8.57
CA THR A 50 14.67 -4.27 9.90
C THR A 50 13.67 -4.91 10.86
N THR A 51 13.86 -4.69 12.17
CA THR A 51 12.88 -5.18 13.17
C THR A 51 11.55 -4.44 13.02
N GLY A 52 11.57 -3.15 12.67
CA GLY A 52 10.36 -2.35 12.47
C GLY A 52 9.52 -2.86 11.30
N GLU A 53 10.17 -3.15 10.18
CA GLU A 53 9.57 -3.78 9.00
C GLU A 53 8.89 -5.10 9.32
N ILE A 54 9.58 -6.00 10.01
CA ILE A 54 9.04 -7.31 10.42
C ILE A 54 7.80 -7.14 11.29
N VAL A 55 7.84 -6.23 12.27
CA VAL A 55 6.71 -5.96 13.16
C VAL A 55 5.52 -5.38 12.37
N ALA A 56 5.76 -4.49 11.41
CA ALA A 56 4.72 -3.91 10.58
C ALA A 56 4.05 -4.97 9.69
N GLY A 57 4.82 -5.82 8.99
CA GLY A 57 4.25 -6.92 8.20
C GLY A 57 3.52 -7.94 9.05
N PHE A 58 4.06 -8.28 10.22
CA PHE A 58 3.36 -9.14 11.16
C PHE A 58 2.04 -8.51 11.64
N ALA A 59 2.03 -7.23 12.00
CA ALA A 59 0.82 -6.53 12.43
C ALA A 59 -0.26 -6.55 11.33
N PHE A 60 0.13 -6.34 10.07
CA PHE A 60 -0.77 -6.45 8.93
C PHE A 60 -1.29 -7.88 8.74
N TYR A 61 -0.41 -8.89 8.81
CA TYR A 61 -0.79 -10.30 8.70
C TYR A 61 -1.77 -10.72 9.82
N ALA A 62 -1.48 -10.31 11.06
CA ALA A 62 -2.34 -10.52 12.21
C ALA A 62 -3.69 -9.80 12.03
N ALA A 63 -3.70 -8.57 11.50
CA ALA A 63 -4.94 -7.84 11.23
C ALA A 63 -5.83 -8.61 10.23
N LEU A 64 -5.26 -9.23 9.20
CA LEU A 64 -6.04 -10.06 8.27
C LEU A 64 -6.68 -11.27 8.97
N TYR A 65 -5.95 -11.93 9.88
CA TYR A 65 -6.50 -13.04 10.69
C TYR A 65 -7.64 -12.54 11.59
N LEU A 66 -7.48 -11.37 12.21
CA LEU A 66 -8.49 -10.78 13.10
C LEU A 66 -9.73 -10.31 12.33
N ILE A 67 -9.56 -9.79 11.12
CA ILE A 67 -10.69 -9.45 10.23
C ILE A 67 -11.46 -10.73 9.86
N ALA A 68 -10.75 -11.78 9.43
CA ALA A 68 -11.38 -13.06 9.12
C ALA A 68 -12.12 -13.61 10.35
N TYR A 69 -11.50 -13.54 11.54
CA TYR A 69 -12.12 -13.92 12.80
C TYR A 69 -13.39 -13.13 13.10
N SER A 70 -13.35 -11.80 12.99
CA SER A 70 -14.51 -10.93 13.21
C SER A 70 -15.64 -11.22 12.22
N VAL A 71 -15.33 -11.55 10.97
CA VAL A 71 -16.32 -11.88 9.94
C VAL A 71 -16.97 -13.23 10.24
N VAL A 72 -16.18 -14.27 10.54
CA VAL A 72 -16.72 -15.61 10.86
C VAL A 72 -17.49 -15.60 12.18
N LEU A 73 -17.04 -14.83 13.17
CA LEU A 73 -17.72 -14.72 14.46
C LEU A 73 -19.07 -14.00 14.35
N SER A 74 -19.13 -12.94 13.52
CA SER A 74 -20.34 -12.13 13.34
C SER A 74 -21.38 -12.76 12.40
N SER A 75 -20.96 -13.66 11.49
CA SER A 75 -21.86 -14.32 10.55
C SER A 75 -22.19 -15.76 10.95
N ALA A 76 -23.46 -16.01 11.29
CA ALA A 76 -23.97 -17.36 11.57
C ALA A 76 -23.88 -18.28 10.34
N GLU A 77 -24.13 -17.73 9.14
CA GLU A 77 -24.07 -18.48 7.89
C GLU A 77 -22.62 -18.89 7.54
N VAL A 78 -21.67 -17.97 7.67
CA VAL A 78 -20.24 -18.26 7.40
C VAL A 78 -19.72 -19.28 8.41
N TYR A 79 -20.09 -19.16 9.68
CA TYR A 79 -19.77 -20.17 10.69
C TYR A 79 -20.34 -21.54 10.33
N GLY A 80 -21.61 -21.61 9.90
CA GLY A 80 -22.26 -22.84 9.45
C GLY A 80 -21.51 -23.48 8.28
N LEU A 81 -21.14 -22.68 7.27
CA LEU A 81 -20.36 -23.15 6.11
C LEU A 81 -18.97 -23.66 6.52
N LEU A 82 -18.26 -22.93 7.38
CA LEU A 82 -16.92 -23.34 7.85
C LEU A 82 -16.98 -24.61 8.69
N SER A 83 -17.99 -24.73 9.57
CA SER A 83 -18.22 -25.93 10.37
C SER A 83 -18.54 -27.13 9.49
N GLN A 84 -19.43 -26.96 8.49
CA GLN A 84 -19.75 -28.03 7.53
C GLN A 84 -18.54 -28.44 6.70
N ALA A 85 -17.75 -27.49 6.19
CA ALA A 85 -16.53 -27.77 5.45
C ALA A 85 -15.52 -28.55 6.32
N ASN A 86 -15.34 -28.17 7.58
CA ASN A 86 -14.42 -28.86 8.49
C ASN A 86 -14.93 -30.28 8.86
N SER A 87 -16.24 -30.46 9.05
CA SER A 87 -16.85 -31.78 9.30
C SER A 87 -16.75 -32.71 8.08
N ALA A 88 -17.02 -32.19 6.88
CA ALA A 88 -16.93 -32.95 5.63
C ALA A 88 -15.49 -33.40 5.32
N LEU A 89 -14.49 -32.66 5.78
CA LEU A 89 -13.08 -33.04 5.66
C LEU A 89 -12.67 -34.15 6.63
N GLY A 90 -13.37 -34.31 7.76
CA GLY A 90 -13.19 -35.44 8.67
C GLY A 90 -13.65 -36.79 8.08
N GLU A 91 -14.62 -36.77 7.15
CA GLU A 91 -15.13 -37.97 6.46
C GLU A 91 -14.22 -38.44 5.30
N ILE A 92 -13.31 -37.60 4.81
CA ILE A 92 -12.40 -37.95 3.69
C ILE A 92 -11.13 -38.66 4.20
N GLY A 93 -10.91 -38.72 5.51
CA GLY A 93 -9.92 -39.59 6.13
C GLY A 93 -10.54 -40.94 6.52
N ALA A 94 -10.00 -42.04 6.00
CA ALA A 94 -10.39 -43.40 6.37
C ALA A 94 -10.11 -43.67 7.86
N THR A 95 -11.04 -43.29 8.73
CA THR A 95 -11.20 -43.87 10.06
C THR A 95 -12.57 -44.55 10.09
N ASP A 96 -12.59 -45.80 9.63
CA ASP A 96 -13.59 -46.79 10.02
C ASP A 96 -13.48 -46.99 11.54
N GLY A 97 -14.25 -46.19 12.28
CA GLY A 97 -14.19 -46.12 13.73
C GLY A 97 -15.53 -45.67 14.29
N GLY A 98 -16.55 -46.48 14.02
CA GLY A 98 -17.93 -46.39 14.51
C GLY A 98 -18.15 -45.53 15.77
N SER A 99 -18.56 -44.29 15.54
CA SER A 99 -19.59 -43.65 16.35
C SER A 99 -20.40 -42.79 15.40
N SER A 100 -21.56 -43.29 15.01
CA SER A 100 -22.60 -42.50 14.35
C SER A 100 -22.97 -41.34 15.26
N ILE A 101 -22.28 -40.21 15.05
CA ILE A 101 -22.85 -38.90 15.33
C ILE A 101 -24.02 -38.83 14.37
N THR A 102 -25.19 -39.12 14.94
CA THR A 102 -26.50 -38.91 14.34
C THR A 102 -26.48 -37.50 13.74
N GLU A 103 -27.00 -37.38 12.51
CA GLU A 103 -27.15 -36.15 11.73
C GLU A 103 -27.04 -34.90 12.62
N PRO A 104 -26.04 -34.01 12.42
CA PRO A 104 -26.06 -32.73 13.11
C PRO A 104 -27.30 -32.02 12.61
N ASP A 105 -28.36 -32.03 13.43
CA ASP A 105 -29.60 -31.33 13.18
C ASP A 105 -29.23 -29.88 12.89
N ILE A 106 -29.24 -29.51 11.61
CA ILE A 106 -28.82 -28.18 11.13
C ILE A 106 -29.69 -27.11 11.80
N ASN A 107 -30.89 -27.49 12.26
CA ASN A 107 -31.78 -26.64 13.04
C ASN A 107 -31.26 -26.37 14.47
N ASN A 108 -30.48 -27.27 15.08
CA ASN A 108 -29.82 -27.05 16.37
C ASN A 108 -28.54 -26.21 16.25
N VAL A 109 -27.82 -26.27 15.10
CA VAL A 109 -26.69 -25.36 14.83
C VAL A 109 -27.18 -23.92 14.61
N LEU A 110 -28.39 -23.75 14.08
CA LEU A 110 -29.10 -22.46 13.99
C LEU A 110 -29.70 -22.00 15.34
N GLN A 111 -29.80 -22.89 16.34
CA GLN A 111 -30.20 -22.58 17.72
C GLN A 111 -29.01 -22.38 18.69
N LEU A 112 -27.79 -22.16 18.18
CA LEU A 112 -26.69 -21.60 18.99
C LEU A 112 -27.06 -20.16 19.37
N SER A 113 -27.83 -20.05 20.45
CA SER A 113 -28.22 -18.79 21.06
C SER A 113 -26.98 -17.98 21.42
N SER A 114 -27.14 -16.66 21.48
CA SER A 114 -26.13 -15.66 21.88
C SER A 114 -25.48 -15.90 23.27
N GLY A 115 -25.78 -17.00 23.97
CA GLY A 115 -25.18 -17.41 25.24
C GLY A 115 -24.06 -18.45 25.16
N ASP A 116 -23.69 -18.94 23.97
CA ASP A 116 -22.67 -19.98 23.84
C ASP A 116 -21.24 -19.41 23.90
N TYR A 117 -20.71 -19.37 25.13
CA TYR A 117 -19.35 -18.90 25.46
C TYR A 117 -18.22 -19.61 24.71
N ASN A 118 -18.46 -20.80 24.15
CA ASN A 118 -17.48 -21.59 23.41
C ASN A 118 -17.32 -21.16 21.93
N LYS A 119 -18.31 -20.44 21.35
CA LYS A 119 -18.30 -20.05 19.93
C LYS A 119 -17.01 -19.33 19.52
N PRO A 120 -16.49 -18.32 20.27
CA PRO A 120 -15.27 -17.62 19.86
C PRO A 120 -14.04 -18.53 19.79
N ILE A 121 -13.88 -19.46 20.75
CA ILE A 121 -12.78 -20.42 20.75
C ILE A 121 -12.91 -21.36 19.54
N ILE A 122 -14.10 -21.92 19.30
CA ILE A 122 -14.33 -22.85 18.18
C ILE A 122 -14.06 -22.17 16.85
N VAL A 123 -14.53 -20.92 16.66
CA VAL A 123 -14.25 -20.12 15.45
C VAL A 123 -12.75 -19.94 15.25
N SER A 124 -12.01 -19.60 16.31
CA SER A 124 -10.55 -19.45 16.21
C SER A 124 -9.87 -20.77 15.80
N ALA A 125 -10.26 -21.89 16.41
CA ALA A 125 -9.72 -23.21 16.07
C ALA A 125 -10.09 -23.64 14.64
N LEU A 126 -11.30 -23.31 14.17
CA LEU A 126 -11.74 -23.58 12.81
C LEU A 126 -10.94 -22.79 11.78
N ILE A 127 -10.66 -21.51 12.03
CA ILE A 127 -9.82 -20.69 11.15
C ILE A 127 -8.41 -21.28 11.09
N ILE A 128 -7.81 -21.61 12.24
CA ILE A 128 -6.48 -22.24 12.31
C ILE A 128 -6.45 -23.56 11.55
N SER A 129 -7.45 -24.43 11.77
CA SER A 129 -7.61 -25.70 11.06
C SER A 129 -7.70 -25.46 9.56
N SER A 130 -8.59 -24.58 9.12
CA SER A 130 -8.82 -24.29 7.69
C SER A 130 -7.58 -23.75 6.98
N LEU A 131 -6.81 -22.86 7.61
CA LEU A 131 -5.59 -22.28 7.04
C LEU A 131 -4.44 -23.30 7.01
N SER A 132 -4.45 -24.28 7.90
CA SER A 132 -3.51 -25.39 7.93
C SER A 132 -3.82 -26.46 6.86
N ILE A 133 -5.04 -26.47 6.30
CA ILE A 133 -5.48 -27.43 5.28
C ILE A 133 -4.98 -27.01 3.88
N GLY A 134 -4.57 -28.00 3.08
CA GLY A 134 -3.93 -27.79 1.77
C GLY A 134 -4.75 -26.97 0.76
N ALA A 135 -6.09 -26.96 0.86
CA ALA A 135 -6.95 -26.21 -0.05
C ALA A 135 -6.88 -24.67 0.16
N VAL A 136 -6.68 -24.21 1.40
CA VAL A 136 -6.59 -22.77 1.74
C VAL A 136 -5.13 -22.30 1.81
N LYS A 137 -4.17 -23.23 1.84
CA LYS A 137 -2.73 -22.95 1.82
C LYS A 137 -2.28 -21.95 0.73
N PRO A 138 -2.82 -21.94 -0.51
CA PRO A 138 -2.47 -20.93 -1.50
C PRO A 138 -2.92 -19.51 -1.10
N ILE A 139 -4.08 -19.37 -0.47
CA ILE A 139 -4.61 -18.10 0.02
C ILE A 139 -3.74 -17.61 1.17
N GLU A 140 -3.45 -18.48 2.15
CA GLU A 140 -2.53 -18.21 3.26
C GLU A 140 -1.17 -17.74 2.75
N THR A 141 -0.57 -18.48 1.80
CA THR A 141 0.75 -18.16 1.24
C THR A 141 0.72 -16.82 0.52
N THR A 142 -0.40 -16.49 -0.14
CA THR A 142 -0.58 -15.18 -0.79
C THR A 142 -0.71 -14.07 0.25
N MET A 143 -1.50 -14.26 1.31
CA MET A 143 -1.64 -13.29 2.41
C MET A 143 -0.30 -13.05 3.13
N ARG A 144 0.44 -14.13 3.41
CA ARG A 144 1.77 -14.06 4.03
C ARG A 144 2.78 -13.39 3.12
N SER A 145 2.80 -13.74 1.83
CA SER A 145 3.65 -13.06 0.85
C SER A 145 3.32 -11.57 0.76
N LEU A 146 2.04 -11.21 0.77
CA LEU A 146 1.58 -9.82 0.75
C LEU A 146 2.01 -9.08 2.03
N ALA A 147 1.91 -9.74 3.18
CA ALA A 147 2.35 -9.18 4.45
C ALA A 147 3.88 -8.97 4.52
N HIS A 148 4.69 -9.93 4.05
CA HIS A 148 6.14 -9.74 3.94
C HIS A 148 6.51 -8.59 2.99
N ARG A 149 5.78 -8.46 1.88
CA ARG A 149 5.98 -7.38 0.90
C ARG A 149 5.59 -6.01 1.48
N LEU A 150 4.52 -5.95 2.27
CA LEU A 150 4.15 -4.76 3.05
C LEU A 150 5.18 -4.42 4.12
N ALA A 151 5.83 -5.43 4.70
CA ALA A 151 7.02 -5.25 5.53
C ALA A 151 8.26 -4.81 4.74
N GLY A 152 8.19 -4.61 3.43
CA GLY A 152 9.34 -4.16 2.65
C GLY A 152 10.32 -5.28 2.26
N VAL A 153 10.00 -6.57 2.45
CA VAL A 153 10.87 -7.68 1.98
C VAL A 153 10.14 -8.59 1.00
N PRO A 154 10.64 -8.72 -0.24
CA PRO A 154 11.98 -8.36 -0.75
C PRO A 154 12.16 -6.93 -1.28
N ARG A 155 11.11 -6.11 -1.21
CA ARG A 155 10.97 -4.80 -1.85
C ARG A 155 12.17 -3.86 -1.64
N GLY A 156 12.54 -3.61 -0.40
CA GLY A 156 13.65 -2.70 -0.07
C GLY A 156 14.92 -3.17 -0.75
N ILE A 157 15.21 -4.47 -0.71
CA ILE A 157 16.44 -5.04 -1.26
C ILE A 157 16.47 -4.87 -2.77
N TYR A 158 15.40 -5.23 -3.47
CA TYR A 158 15.35 -5.07 -4.92
C TYR A 158 15.43 -3.62 -5.39
N ARG A 159 14.76 -2.71 -4.67
CA ARG A 159 14.80 -1.29 -4.98
C ARG A 159 16.21 -0.73 -4.83
N VAL A 160 16.89 -1.06 -3.73
CA VAL A 160 18.29 -0.67 -3.55
C VAL A 160 19.15 -1.26 -4.66
N ILE A 161 18.99 -2.54 -5.01
CA ILE A 161 19.75 -3.17 -6.11
C ILE A 161 19.49 -2.48 -7.45
N GLU A 162 18.27 -2.05 -7.74
CA GLU A 162 17.93 -1.32 -8.96
C GLU A 162 18.65 0.03 -9.01
N HIS A 163 18.62 0.81 -7.92
CA HIS A 163 19.38 2.07 -7.83
C HIS A 163 20.89 1.83 -7.91
N LEU A 164 21.39 0.78 -7.26
CA LEU A 164 22.79 0.36 -7.38
C LEU A 164 23.14 0.00 -8.83
N ARG A 165 22.22 -0.60 -9.60
CA ARG A 165 22.50 -0.97 -10.98
C ARG A 165 22.65 0.26 -11.87
N ASP A 166 21.85 1.29 -11.62
CA ASP A 166 21.76 2.49 -12.44
C ASP A 166 22.77 3.60 -12.02
N ALA A 167 23.47 3.42 -10.91
CA ALA A 167 24.50 4.34 -10.41
C ALA A 167 25.72 4.46 -11.34
N ASP A 168 26.26 5.68 -11.50
CA ASP A 168 27.47 5.94 -12.29
C ASP A 168 28.73 5.70 -11.45
N TYR A 169 29.14 4.43 -11.36
CA TYR A 169 30.34 4.03 -10.63
C TYR A 169 31.62 4.65 -11.17
N ALA A 170 31.66 5.05 -12.45
CA ALA A 170 32.83 5.67 -13.03
C ALA A 170 33.06 7.07 -12.44
N VAL A 171 31.99 7.85 -12.30
CA VAL A 171 31.99 9.16 -11.62
C VAL A 171 32.26 9.01 -10.13
N LEU A 172 31.53 8.12 -9.45
CA LEU A 172 31.67 7.91 -8.00
C LEU A 172 33.08 7.48 -7.59
N MET A 173 33.78 6.71 -8.44
CA MET A 173 35.12 6.19 -8.17
C MET A 173 36.25 6.95 -8.90
N ALA A 174 36.01 8.12 -9.48
CA ALA A 174 36.99 8.82 -10.32
C ALA A 174 38.32 9.12 -9.60
N GLU A 175 38.27 9.45 -8.30
CA GLU A 175 39.45 9.78 -7.47
C GLU A 175 39.85 8.66 -6.49
N HIS A 176 39.26 7.48 -6.64
CA HIS A 176 39.41 6.37 -5.70
C HIS A 176 40.23 5.22 -6.31
N PRO A 177 40.99 4.47 -5.49
CA PRO A 177 41.73 3.31 -5.96
C PRO A 177 40.75 2.24 -6.47
N LYS A 178 41.07 1.62 -7.61
CA LYS A 178 40.25 0.59 -8.25
C LYS A 178 41.08 -0.69 -8.42
N PRO A 179 41.38 -1.42 -7.34
CA PRO A 179 42.39 -2.48 -7.36
C PRO A 179 42.05 -3.61 -8.33
N LEU A 180 40.76 -3.97 -8.51
CA LEU A 180 40.38 -4.99 -9.48
C LEU A 180 40.50 -4.48 -10.91
N VAL A 181 40.13 -3.22 -11.17
CA VAL A 181 40.28 -2.60 -12.49
C VAL A 181 41.76 -2.45 -12.85
N GLU A 182 42.59 -1.96 -11.92
CA GLU A 182 44.04 -1.80 -12.10
C GLU A 182 44.71 -3.16 -12.39
N SER A 183 44.36 -4.20 -11.62
CA SER A 183 44.84 -5.57 -11.85
C SER A 183 44.41 -6.10 -13.22
N PHE A 184 43.16 -5.85 -13.62
CA PHE A 184 42.65 -6.25 -14.94
C PHE A 184 43.39 -5.55 -16.08
N GLU A 185 43.57 -4.23 -15.99
CA GLU A 185 44.28 -3.45 -17.01
C GLU A 185 45.76 -3.85 -17.14
N GLU A 186 46.40 -4.24 -16.04
CA GLU A 186 47.77 -4.79 -16.06
C GLU A 186 47.86 -6.13 -16.81
N HIS A 187 46.85 -7.00 -16.65
CA HIS A 187 46.87 -8.37 -17.19
C HIS A 187 46.21 -8.51 -18.57
N ALA A 188 45.31 -7.60 -18.95
CA ALA A 188 44.53 -7.69 -20.18
C ALA A 188 45.29 -7.25 -21.45
N GLY A 189 46.22 -6.29 -21.32
CA GLY A 189 46.97 -5.69 -22.43
C GLY A 189 46.10 -4.91 -23.45
N ASP A 190 46.71 -4.35 -24.50
CA ASP A 190 46.07 -3.43 -25.47
C ASP A 190 45.04 -4.07 -26.44
N LYS A 191 44.81 -5.38 -26.39
CA LYS A 191 44.28 -6.14 -27.54
C LYS A 191 42.78 -6.41 -27.56
N MET A 192 41.94 -5.79 -26.72
CA MET A 192 40.52 -6.12 -26.73
C MET A 192 39.54 -4.96 -26.47
N PRO A 193 38.69 -4.60 -27.45
CA PRO A 193 37.66 -3.58 -27.25
C PRO A 193 36.28 -4.13 -26.82
N GLU A 194 35.87 -5.33 -27.25
CA GLU A 194 34.43 -5.71 -27.23
C GLU A 194 33.85 -5.98 -25.83
N TRP A 195 34.61 -6.61 -24.92
CA TRP A 195 34.14 -6.93 -23.55
C TRP A 195 34.70 -6.00 -22.48
N ARG A 196 35.67 -5.16 -22.84
CA ARG A 196 36.44 -4.35 -21.89
C ARG A 196 35.55 -3.42 -21.09
N GLU A 197 34.64 -2.72 -21.76
CA GLU A 197 33.71 -1.79 -21.11
C GLU A 197 32.84 -2.49 -20.07
N GLN A 198 32.25 -3.64 -20.41
CA GLN A 198 31.38 -4.39 -19.49
C GLN A 198 32.13 -4.96 -18.29
N ILE A 199 33.37 -5.45 -18.50
CA ILE A 199 34.22 -5.96 -17.43
C ILE A 199 34.63 -4.80 -16.52
N VAL A 200 35.16 -3.72 -17.07
CA VAL A 200 35.61 -2.54 -16.30
C VAL A 200 34.46 -1.91 -15.51
N ASP A 201 33.28 -1.76 -16.11
CA ASP A 201 32.08 -1.28 -15.41
C ASP A 201 31.73 -2.21 -14.23
N SER A 202 31.74 -3.53 -14.46
CA SER A 202 31.43 -4.50 -13.41
C SER A 202 32.45 -4.51 -12.28
N LEU A 203 33.74 -4.45 -12.61
CA LEU A 203 34.83 -4.39 -11.64
C LEU A 203 34.83 -3.07 -10.86
N THR A 204 34.54 -1.94 -11.51
CA THR A 204 34.43 -0.63 -10.85
C THR A 204 33.30 -0.63 -9.81
N ALA A 205 32.15 -1.24 -10.15
CA ALA A 205 31.05 -1.40 -9.20
C ALA A 205 31.44 -2.29 -8.01
N ILE A 206 32.16 -3.39 -8.25
CA ILE A 206 32.66 -4.28 -7.19
C ILE A 206 33.65 -3.52 -6.28
N ASP A 207 34.62 -2.82 -6.84
CA ASP A 207 35.61 -2.02 -6.11
C ASP A 207 34.95 -0.95 -5.23
N CYS A 208 33.92 -0.28 -5.76
CA CYS A 208 33.13 0.70 -5.01
C CYS A 208 32.43 0.04 -3.81
N LEU A 209 31.62 -0.99 -4.04
CA LEU A 209 30.80 -1.62 -3.01
C LEU A 209 31.63 -2.37 -1.96
N LEU A 210 32.80 -2.89 -2.36
CA LEU A 210 33.74 -3.57 -1.47
C LEU A 210 34.18 -2.71 -0.28
N VAL A 211 34.27 -1.40 -0.46
CA VAL A 211 34.64 -0.45 0.60
C VAL A 211 33.71 -0.59 1.80
N ALA A 212 32.42 -0.81 1.57
CA ALA A 212 31.41 -0.93 2.62
C ALA A 212 31.07 -2.37 3.01
N THR A 213 31.29 -3.35 2.12
CA THR A 213 30.93 -4.75 2.38
C THR A 213 32.06 -5.60 2.96
N ASP A 214 33.33 -5.17 2.82
CA ASP A 214 34.47 -5.92 3.36
C ASP A 214 34.37 -6.08 4.88
N SER A 215 34.70 -7.28 5.36
CA SER A 215 34.75 -7.66 6.77
C SER A 215 35.48 -6.65 7.67
N LYS A 216 36.54 -5.99 7.18
CA LYS A 216 37.35 -5.03 7.96
C LYS A 216 36.68 -3.66 8.06
N ASN A 217 36.09 -3.18 6.97
CA ASN A 217 35.53 -1.83 6.87
C ASN A 217 34.03 -1.78 7.15
N ARG A 218 33.33 -2.91 7.05
CA ARG A 218 31.87 -2.99 7.21
C ARG A 218 31.37 -2.38 8.51
N LEU A 219 32.08 -2.53 9.63
CA LEU A 219 31.67 -1.94 10.91
C LEU A 219 31.74 -0.40 10.91
N LEU A 220 32.53 0.20 10.02
CA LEU A 220 32.60 1.65 9.85
C LEU A 220 31.35 2.17 9.14
N TYR A 221 30.86 1.44 8.14
CA TYR A 221 29.73 1.82 7.31
C TYR A 221 28.37 1.33 7.85
N PHE A 222 28.35 0.11 8.36
CA PHE A 222 27.17 -0.63 8.85
C PHE A 222 27.45 -1.25 10.23
N PRO A 223 27.31 -0.48 11.33
CA PRO A 223 27.50 -0.96 12.70
C PRO A 223 26.30 -1.81 13.16
N LEU A 224 26.14 -2.99 12.56
CA LEU A 224 25.02 -3.89 12.85
C LEU A 224 25.32 -4.82 14.03
N TYR A 225 24.35 -4.92 14.96
CA TYR A 225 24.32 -5.99 15.95
C TYR A 225 23.84 -7.30 15.30
N ASN A 226 24.52 -8.42 15.57
CA ASN A 226 24.25 -9.77 14.98
C ASN A 226 24.61 -9.96 13.49
N LEU A 227 25.85 -9.63 13.12
CA LEU A 227 26.45 -9.95 11.80
C LEU A 227 26.76 -11.44 11.62
N GLU A 228 26.80 -12.23 12.69
CA GLU A 228 27.15 -13.65 12.63
C GLU A 228 26.21 -14.45 11.71
N ARG A 229 24.93 -14.04 11.64
CA ARG A 229 23.93 -14.65 10.73
C ARG A 229 24.15 -14.31 9.25
N LEU A 230 24.89 -13.26 8.95
CA LEU A 230 25.28 -12.86 7.58
C LEU A 230 26.71 -13.30 7.23
N ARG A 231 27.39 -13.98 8.14
CA ARG A 231 28.78 -14.41 7.95
C ARG A 231 28.93 -15.33 6.73
N GLY A 232 28.03 -16.29 6.53
CA GLY A 232 28.07 -17.17 5.36
C GLY A 232 27.94 -16.43 4.02
N LEU A 233 27.12 -15.38 3.98
CA LEU A 233 27.00 -14.48 2.83
C LEU A 233 28.32 -13.72 2.56
N SER A 234 28.91 -13.18 3.63
CA SER A 234 30.18 -12.45 3.58
C SER A 234 31.34 -13.34 3.12
N GLU A 235 31.41 -14.57 3.60
CA GLU A 235 32.43 -15.56 3.20
C GLU A 235 32.26 -15.96 1.74
N LYS A 236 31.02 -16.17 1.28
CA LYS A 236 30.73 -16.48 -0.12
C LYS A 236 31.17 -15.35 -1.07
N ILE A 237 30.91 -14.10 -0.72
CA ILE A 237 31.35 -12.94 -1.53
C ILE A 237 32.87 -12.81 -1.53
N ALA A 238 33.52 -13.03 -0.39
CA ALA A 238 34.98 -13.03 -0.32
C ALA A 238 35.59 -14.11 -1.24
N ASN A 239 34.99 -15.30 -1.29
CA ASN A 239 35.39 -16.36 -2.21
C ASN A 239 35.13 -15.97 -3.67
N ASP A 240 33.96 -15.43 -4.01
CA ASP A 240 33.63 -14.97 -5.36
C ASP A 240 34.65 -13.92 -5.87
N ILE A 241 35.13 -13.03 -4.99
CA ILE A 241 36.13 -12.01 -5.31
C ILE A 241 37.52 -12.62 -5.46
N ALA A 242 37.91 -13.55 -4.58
CA ALA A 242 39.18 -14.25 -4.69
C ALA A 242 39.26 -15.07 -5.99
N ASP A 243 38.17 -15.77 -6.35
CA ASP A 243 38.04 -16.51 -7.61
C ASP A 243 38.11 -15.58 -8.84
N LEU A 244 37.57 -14.35 -8.72
CA LEU A 244 37.64 -13.32 -9.75
C LEU A 244 39.07 -12.79 -9.92
N GLN A 245 39.78 -12.52 -8.82
CA GLN A 245 41.18 -12.10 -8.83
C GLN A 245 42.09 -13.18 -9.46
N ASP A 246 41.96 -14.43 -9.04
CA ASP A 246 42.69 -15.56 -9.64
C ASP A 246 42.39 -15.73 -11.13
N SER A 247 41.15 -15.45 -11.56
CA SER A 247 40.78 -15.45 -12.98
C SER A 247 41.44 -14.30 -13.76
N ILE A 248 41.60 -13.12 -13.16
CA ILE A 248 42.30 -11.97 -13.76
C ILE A 248 43.80 -12.25 -13.90
N GLU A 249 44.45 -12.75 -12.84
CA GLU A 249 45.89 -13.07 -12.84
C GLU A 249 46.26 -14.12 -13.91
N LYS A 250 45.36 -15.07 -14.17
CA LYS A 250 45.56 -16.12 -15.18
C LYS A 250 45.53 -15.60 -16.61
N LEU A 251 44.90 -14.46 -16.89
CA LEU A 251 44.78 -13.92 -18.27
C LEU A 251 46.12 -13.72 -18.96
N SER A 252 47.15 -13.32 -18.21
CA SER A 252 48.49 -13.05 -18.75
C SER A 252 49.20 -14.28 -19.31
N ASN A 253 48.81 -15.47 -18.84
CA ASN A 253 49.45 -16.75 -19.14
C ASN A 253 48.68 -17.58 -20.18
N GLU A 254 47.53 -17.09 -20.65
CA GLU A 254 46.65 -17.83 -21.55
C GLU A 254 47.03 -17.66 -23.02
N ASP A 255 46.81 -18.72 -23.80
CA ASP A 255 47.15 -18.75 -25.22
C ASP A 255 46.22 -17.82 -26.02
N PRO A 256 46.72 -17.01 -26.98
CA PRO A 256 45.91 -16.02 -27.70
C PRO A 256 44.68 -16.60 -28.41
N SER A 257 44.72 -17.90 -28.74
CA SER A 257 43.62 -18.63 -29.37
C SER A 257 42.42 -18.86 -28.45
N THR A 258 42.63 -18.87 -27.12
CA THR A 258 41.60 -19.13 -26.09
C THR A 258 41.18 -17.88 -25.31
N LEU A 259 41.95 -16.80 -25.46
CA LEU A 259 41.80 -15.54 -24.73
C LEU A 259 40.36 -14.99 -24.78
N HIS A 260 39.70 -15.04 -25.94
CA HIS A 260 38.32 -14.54 -26.09
C HIS A 260 37.32 -15.33 -25.24
N ILE A 261 37.49 -16.66 -25.12
CA ILE A 261 36.62 -17.51 -24.29
C ILE A 261 36.83 -17.15 -22.82
N LYS A 262 38.08 -16.90 -22.42
CA LYS A 262 38.45 -16.51 -21.05
C LYS A 262 37.89 -15.15 -20.66
N TYR A 263 37.91 -14.17 -21.57
CA TYR A 263 37.28 -12.87 -21.32
C TYR A 263 35.76 -12.97 -21.17
N ALA A 264 35.09 -13.80 -21.99
CA ALA A 264 33.65 -14.03 -21.84
C ALA A 264 33.33 -14.73 -20.50
N GLU A 265 34.15 -15.69 -20.08
CA GLU A 265 34.05 -16.35 -18.76
C GLU A 265 34.24 -15.34 -17.63
N LEU A 266 35.27 -14.49 -17.73
CA LEU A 266 35.56 -13.45 -16.75
C LEU A 266 34.44 -12.41 -16.67
N ALA A 267 33.90 -11.96 -17.81
CA ALA A 267 32.75 -11.06 -17.85
C ALA A 267 31.54 -11.68 -17.14
N GLY A 268 31.26 -12.96 -17.39
CA GLY A 268 30.21 -13.70 -16.70
C GLY A 268 30.43 -13.76 -15.18
N LYS A 269 31.66 -14.06 -14.74
CA LYS A 269 32.03 -14.07 -13.31
C LYS A 269 31.92 -12.67 -12.68
N ALA A 270 32.39 -11.63 -13.36
CA ALA A 270 32.32 -10.25 -12.88
C ALA A 270 30.88 -9.76 -12.73
N ILE A 271 30.00 -10.05 -13.70
CA ILE A 271 28.57 -9.69 -13.62
C ILE A 271 27.89 -10.42 -12.46
N MET A 272 28.18 -11.71 -12.26
CA MET A 272 27.62 -12.48 -11.15
C MET A 272 28.13 -11.98 -9.80
N CYS A 273 29.43 -11.68 -9.69
CA CYS A 273 30.03 -11.12 -8.49
C CYS A 273 29.45 -9.74 -8.16
N ARG A 274 29.32 -8.84 -9.17
CA ARG A 274 28.63 -7.54 -9.06
C ARG A 274 27.21 -7.70 -8.53
N SER A 275 26.43 -8.61 -9.11
CA SER A 275 25.05 -8.87 -8.66
C SER A 275 25.00 -9.37 -7.20
N ASN A 276 25.93 -10.25 -6.81
CA ASN A 276 26.02 -10.78 -5.46
C ASN A 276 26.41 -9.72 -4.42
N ILE A 277 27.41 -8.87 -4.73
CA ILE A 277 27.86 -7.80 -3.82
C ILE A 277 26.83 -6.68 -3.70
N MET A 278 26.12 -6.34 -4.79
CA MET A 278 24.97 -5.42 -4.75
C MET A 278 23.87 -5.95 -3.83
N ALA A 279 23.51 -7.22 -3.97
CA ALA A 279 22.49 -7.84 -3.12
C ALA A 279 22.89 -7.83 -1.65
N PHE A 280 24.17 -8.07 -1.34
CA PHE A 280 24.66 -8.02 0.02
C PHE A 280 24.75 -6.60 0.59
N PHE A 281 25.21 -5.64 -0.19
CA PHE A 281 25.18 -4.23 0.18
C PHE A 281 23.75 -3.79 0.51
N ALA A 282 22.78 -4.14 -0.34
CA ALA A 282 21.37 -3.82 -0.13
C ALA A 282 20.84 -4.40 1.20
N VAL A 283 21.19 -5.64 1.52
CA VAL A 283 20.84 -6.26 2.81
C VAL A 283 21.46 -5.49 3.98
N LEU A 284 22.75 -5.12 3.89
CA LEU A 284 23.42 -4.37 4.95
C LEU A 284 22.82 -2.97 5.14
N TYR A 285 22.53 -2.28 4.02
CA TYR A 285 21.92 -0.95 4.00
C TYR A 285 20.55 -0.94 4.68
N ILE A 286 19.67 -1.87 4.31
CA ILE A 286 18.31 -1.95 4.86
C ILE A 286 18.35 -2.33 6.34
N ARG A 287 19.13 -3.36 6.70
CA ARG A 287 19.24 -3.77 8.10
C ARG A 287 19.78 -2.67 9.02
N ASN A 288 20.51 -1.72 8.45
CA ASN A 288 21.04 -0.58 9.18
C ASN A 288 20.09 0.63 9.15
N ASP A 289 18.78 0.38 9.00
CA ASP A 289 17.72 1.39 8.91
C ASP A 289 18.02 2.46 7.85
N HIS A 290 18.52 2.03 6.67
CA HIS A 290 18.91 2.91 5.56
C HIS A 290 20.02 3.92 5.92
N ALA A 291 20.72 3.70 7.04
CA ALA A 291 21.86 4.51 7.43
C ALA A 291 23.14 3.94 6.80
N VAL A 292 23.97 4.83 6.26
CA VAL A 292 25.40 4.58 6.08
C VAL A 292 26.13 5.54 7.00
N PHE A 293 26.94 4.99 7.89
CA PHE A 293 27.83 5.79 8.72
C PHE A 293 29.12 6.03 7.94
N SER A 294 29.54 7.30 7.83
CA SER A 294 30.91 7.60 7.42
C SER A 294 31.63 8.18 8.63
N SER A 295 32.66 7.48 9.10
CA SER A 295 33.47 7.91 10.26
C SER A 295 34.35 9.13 9.94
N ARG A 296 34.41 9.53 8.66
CA ARG A 296 35.18 10.67 8.18
C ARG A 296 34.40 11.99 8.38
N SER A 297 35.11 13.03 8.84
CA SER A 297 34.56 14.36 9.09
C SER A 297 33.71 14.90 7.91
N GLN A 298 32.75 15.79 8.15
CA GLN A 298 31.87 16.39 7.13
C GLN A 298 32.57 16.90 5.86
N ARG A 299 33.86 17.29 5.92
CA ARG A 299 34.64 17.69 4.75
C ARG A 299 35.08 16.53 3.85
N ALA A 300 35.26 15.34 4.41
CA ALA A 300 35.64 14.13 3.69
C ALA A 300 34.42 13.32 3.20
N ARG A 301 33.19 13.77 3.49
CA ARG A 301 31.95 13.19 2.92
C ARG A 301 31.82 13.42 1.42
N LYS A 302 32.35 14.54 0.89
CA LYS A 302 32.29 14.86 -0.55
C LYS A 302 33.15 13.95 -1.43
N GLY A 303 33.98 13.09 -0.85
CA GLY A 303 34.80 12.13 -1.58
C GLY A 303 34.73 10.74 -0.95
N ASP A 304 33.58 10.35 -0.43
CA ASP A 304 33.33 8.96 -0.02
C ASP A 304 32.33 8.36 -1.02
N PRO A 305 32.73 7.39 -1.85
CA PRO A 305 31.87 6.89 -2.94
C PRO A 305 30.57 6.28 -2.40
N ILE A 306 30.62 5.71 -1.20
CA ILE A 306 29.44 5.13 -0.53
C ILE A 306 28.47 6.23 -0.05
N ALA A 307 28.98 7.41 0.32
CA ALA A 307 28.12 8.53 0.70
C ALA A 307 27.38 9.10 -0.51
N GLY A 308 28.05 9.23 -1.66
CA GLY A 308 27.39 9.62 -2.93
C GLY A 308 26.32 8.61 -3.34
N LEU A 309 26.66 7.32 -3.29
CA LEU A 309 25.71 6.23 -3.57
C LEU A 309 24.49 6.26 -2.63
N LYS A 310 24.71 6.56 -1.35
CA LYS A 310 23.63 6.74 -0.38
C LYS A 310 22.71 7.91 -0.78
N GLU A 311 23.29 9.05 -1.17
CA GLU A 311 22.52 10.23 -1.57
C GLU A 311 21.65 9.92 -2.81
N GLU A 312 22.19 9.19 -3.79
CA GLU A 312 21.43 8.72 -4.96
C GLU A 312 20.26 7.80 -4.57
N ILE A 313 20.50 6.82 -3.68
CA ILE A 313 19.46 5.90 -3.20
C ILE A 313 18.37 6.67 -2.42
N GLU A 314 18.76 7.57 -1.52
CA GLU A 314 17.81 8.34 -0.70
C GLU A 314 16.99 9.35 -1.51
N ALA A 315 17.58 9.95 -2.55
CA ALA A 315 16.88 10.87 -3.44
C ALA A 315 15.74 10.16 -4.17
N ALA A 316 16.00 8.98 -4.71
CA ALA A 316 14.99 8.20 -5.43
C ALA A 316 13.89 7.59 -4.53
N GLU A 317 14.15 7.42 -3.23
CA GLU A 317 13.18 6.79 -2.31
C GLU A 317 12.03 7.71 -1.90
N LYS A 318 12.32 9.01 -1.75
CA LYS A 318 11.46 9.96 -1.03
C LYS A 318 10.31 10.52 -1.85
N ASP A 319 10.37 10.55 -3.17
CA ASP A 319 9.45 11.41 -3.93
C ASP A 319 8.03 10.84 -4.10
N GLU A 320 7.87 9.56 -4.47
CA GLU A 320 6.54 8.99 -4.71
C GLU A 320 5.70 8.85 -3.41
N GLN A 321 6.30 8.30 -2.35
CA GLN A 321 5.59 8.06 -1.08
C GLN A 321 5.27 9.36 -0.33
N ASN A 322 6.21 10.32 -0.31
CA ASN A 322 5.94 11.62 0.29
C ASN A 322 4.89 12.39 -0.51
N SER A 323 4.93 12.31 -1.85
CA SER A 323 3.89 12.90 -2.71
C SER A 323 2.52 12.29 -2.44
N PHE A 324 2.43 10.97 -2.26
CA PHE A 324 1.18 10.30 -1.90
C PHE A 324 0.65 10.77 -0.54
N GLY A 325 1.46 10.72 0.51
CA GLY A 325 1.04 11.11 1.86
C GLY A 325 0.64 12.58 1.96
N LEU A 326 1.44 13.48 1.37
CA LEU A 326 1.19 14.92 1.39
C LEU A 326 -0.03 15.30 0.54
N SER A 327 -0.23 14.66 -0.61
CA SER A 327 -1.40 14.90 -1.45
C SER A 327 -2.69 14.46 -0.78
N ILE A 328 -2.73 13.30 -0.11
CA ILE A 328 -3.91 12.85 0.65
C ILE A 328 -4.24 13.83 1.77
N LEU A 329 -3.25 14.24 2.57
CA LEU A 329 -3.46 15.17 3.68
C LEU A 329 -4.01 16.51 3.18
N THR A 330 -3.39 17.08 2.15
CA THR A 330 -3.78 18.38 1.58
C THR A 330 -5.16 18.29 0.93
N ALA A 331 -5.44 17.22 0.17
CA ALA A 331 -6.73 16.97 -0.45
C ALA A 331 -7.84 16.78 0.57
N PHE A 332 -7.58 16.08 1.69
CA PHE A 332 -8.54 15.87 2.75
C PHE A 332 -8.93 17.18 3.43
N VAL A 333 -7.96 18.04 3.79
CA VAL A 333 -8.25 19.35 4.39
C VAL A 333 -9.08 20.22 3.45
N LEU A 334 -8.68 20.29 2.18
CA LEU A 334 -9.41 21.05 1.16
C LEU A 334 -10.84 20.51 0.99
N ALA A 335 -10.99 19.20 0.85
CA ALA A 335 -12.27 18.56 0.63
C ALA A 335 -13.21 18.70 1.83
N PHE A 336 -12.70 18.62 3.05
CA PHE A 336 -13.47 18.83 4.26
C PHE A 336 -14.05 20.23 4.32
N LEU A 337 -13.23 21.26 4.03
CA LEU A 337 -13.67 22.66 4.02
C LEU A 337 -14.71 22.93 2.93
N VAL A 338 -14.49 22.43 1.71
CA VAL A 338 -15.43 22.62 0.59
C VAL A 338 -16.75 21.89 0.85
N THR A 339 -16.71 20.66 1.33
CA THR A 339 -17.91 19.88 1.66
C THR A 339 -18.69 20.51 2.80
N PHE A 340 -18.01 21.02 3.83
CA PHE A 340 -18.65 21.80 4.90
C PHE A 340 -19.36 23.03 4.32
N ALA A 341 -18.69 23.81 3.47
CA ALA A 341 -19.28 24.99 2.84
C ALA A 341 -20.50 24.62 1.96
N LEU A 342 -20.44 23.50 1.22
CA LEU A 342 -21.55 22.99 0.41
C LEU A 342 -22.75 22.61 1.28
N TYR A 343 -22.58 21.81 2.34
CA TYR A 343 -23.68 21.48 3.25
C TYR A 343 -24.23 22.71 3.96
N TYR A 344 -23.36 23.61 4.42
CA TYR A 344 -23.77 24.85 5.07
C TYR A 344 -24.63 25.72 4.16
N LYS A 345 -24.24 25.86 2.89
CA LYS A 345 -25.03 26.57 1.87
C LYS A 345 -26.30 25.81 1.49
N TRP A 346 -26.26 24.49 1.46
CA TRP A 346 -27.41 23.66 1.14
C TRP A 346 -28.52 23.78 2.17
N HIS A 347 -28.18 23.68 3.46
CA HIS A 347 -29.16 23.86 4.54
C HIS A 347 -29.78 25.25 4.47
N TYR A 348 -29.02 26.30 4.15
CA TYR A 348 -29.58 27.64 3.94
C TYR A 348 -30.68 27.65 2.88
N TRP A 349 -30.44 27.06 1.71
CA TRP A 349 -31.46 26.97 0.66
C TRP A 349 -32.68 26.15 1.10
N GLN A 350 -32.46 25.04 1.81
CA GLN A 350 -33.54 24.22 2.35
C GLN A 350 -34.42 25.01 3.35
N GLY A 351 -33.80 25.82 4.21
CA GLY A 351 -34.52 26.67 5.16
C GLY A 351 -35.44 27.68 4.47
N ILE A 352 -35.02 28.22 3.31
CA ILE A 352 -35.86 29.13 2.51
C ILE A 352 -37.10 28.41 1.97
N ASP A 353 -36.93 27.20 1.45
CA ASP A 353 -38.01 26.47 0.77
C ASP A 353 -38.97 25.74 1.71
N THR A 354 -38.53 25.47 2.94
CA THR A 354 -39.34 24.75 3.93
C THR A 354 -39.47 25.54 5.23
N PRO A 355 -40.25 26.64 5.23
CA PRO A 355 -40.39 27.52 6.39
C PRO A 355 -40.96 26.84 7.64
N THR A 356 -41.66 25.72 7.46
CA THR A 356 -42.24 24.94 8.56
C THR A 356 -41.17 24.26 9.44
N ILE A 357 -39.93 24.14 8.97
CA ILE A 357 -38.81 23.53 9.73
C ILE A 357 -38.32 24.45 10.87
N PHE A 358 -38.71 25.73 10.88
CA PHE A 358 -38.36 26.67 11.96
C PHE A 358 -39.07 26.40 13.29
N GLN A 359 -39.84 25.32 13.43
CA GLN A 359 -40.43 24.91 14.71
C GLN A 359 -39.47 24.04 15.54
N PRO A 360 -38.69 24.68 16.44
CA PRO A 360 -38.51 24.13 17.78
C PRO A 360 -38.84 25.14 18.88
N ALA A 361 -39.40 24.63 19.98
CA ALA A 361 -39.63 25.31 21.25
C ALA A 361 -38.40 26.01 21.86
N ALA A 362 -37.19 25.75 21.33
CA ALA A 362 -35.93 26.38 21.76
C ALA A 362 -35.70 27.78 21.19
N TYR A 363 -36.34 28.15 20.06
CA TYR A 363 -36.15 29.47 19.41
C TYR A 363 -37.25 30.47 19.75
N ALA A 364 -38.39 30.00 20.23
CA ALA A 364 -39.55 30.83 20.54
C ALA A 364 -39.30 31.88 21.64
N GLN A 365 -38.19 31.81 22.36
CA GLN A 365 -37.89 32.78 23.43
C GLN A 365 -37.21 34.07 22.95
N ASN A 366 -36.54 34.07 21.79
CA ASN A 366 -35.70 35.20 21.34
C ASN A 366 -36.05 35.76 19.96
N VAL A 367 -37.03 35.18 19.27
CA VAL A 367 -37.48 35.63 17.94
C VAL A 367 -38.92 36.09 18.06
N ASP A 368 -39.22 37.26 17.49
CA ASP A 368 -40.59 37.78 17.44
C ASP A 368 -41.53 36.75 16.80
N ALA A 369 -42.57 36.37 17.54
CA ALA A 369 -43.54 35.36 17.11
C ALA A 369 -44.29 35.79 15.84
N ASP A 370 -44.50 37.09 15.65
CA ASP A 370 -45.17 37.63 14.47
C ASP A 370 -44.25 37.54 13.24
N LEU A 371 -42.94 37.80 13.41
CA LEU A 371 -41.93 37.62 12.36
C LEU A 371 -41.75 36.14 12.00
N LEU A 372 -41.75 35.24 12.98
CA LEU A 372 -41.69 33.80 12.72
C LEU A 372 -42.90 33.34 11.91
N THR A 373 -44.10 33.83 12.27
CA THR A 373 -45.34 33.49 11.59
C THR A 373 -45.42 34.09 10.18
N SER A 374 -44.89 35.30 9.97
CA SER A 374 -44.84 35.92 8.63
C SER A 374 -43.87 35.16 7.72
N CYS A 375 -42.68 34.82 8.23
CA CYS A 375 -41.68 34.04 7.51
C CYS A 375 -42.14 32.62 7.18
N GLN A 376 -43.03 32.04 7.98
CA GLN A 376 -43.66 30.76 7.69
C GLN A 376 -44.64 30.80 6.51
N LYS A 377 -45.27 31.95 6.26
CA LYS A 377 -46.26 32.13 5.19
C LYS A 377 -45.62 32.50 3.86
N ALA A 378 -44.62 33.38 3.88
CA ALA A 378 -43.87 33.78 2.70
C ALA A 378 -42.46 34.22 3.10
N PHE A 379 -41.46 33.67 2.42
CA PHE A 379 -40.08 34.07 2.66
C PHE A 379 -39.85 35.52 2.19
N SER A 380 -39.39 36.39 3.10
CA SER A 380 -38.92 37.75 2.81
C SER A 380 -37.47 37.91 3.26
N SER A 381 -36.79 38.97 2.80
CA SER A 381 -35.41 39.28 3.26
C SER A 381 -35.32 39.51 4.77
N GLU A 382 -36.43 39.84 5.43
CA GLU A 382 -36.50 39.99 6.89
C GLU A 382 -36.38 38.66 7.64
N CYS A 383 -36.52 37.53 6.92
CA CYS A 383 -36.39 36.18 7.47
C CYS A 383 -34.93 35.68 7.55
N ASP A 384 -33.98 36.38 6.92
CA ASP A 384 -32.56 35.98 6.89
C ASP A 384 -31.95 35.71 8.28
N PRO A 385 -32.22 36.53 9.33
CA PRO A 385 -31.72 36.25 10.68
C PRO A 385 -32.27 34.95 11.27
N ILE A 386 -33.52 34.60 10.98
CA ILE A 386 -34.17 33.36 11.45
C ILE A 386 -33.53 32.16 10.75
N VAL A 387 -33.32 32.22 9.43
CA VAL A 387 -32.64 31.16 8.67
C VAL A 387 -31.20 31.01 9.14
N TYR A 388 -30.50 32.12 9.37
CA TYR A 388 -29.13 32.11 9.89
C TYR A 388 -29.06 31.43 11.26
N ALA A 389 -29.97 31.78 12.17
CA ALA A 389 -30.05 31.20 13.50
C ALA A 389 -30.33 29.69 13.42
N TRP A 390 -31.38 29.28 12.71
CA TRP A 390 -31.69 27.86 12.51
C TRP A 390 -30.52 27.07 11.89
N ARG A 391 -29.86 27.63 10.88
CA ARG A 391 -28.67 27.02 10.28
C ARG A 391 -27.54 26.85 11.28
N SER A 392 -27.36 27.79 12.20
CA SER A 392 -26.34 27.69 13.26
C SER A 392 -26.59 26.50 14.20
N THR A 393 -27.87 26.17 14.50
CA THR A 393 -28.17 24.93 15.25
C THR A 393 -27.89 23.66 14.48
N GLN A 394 -27.91 23.70 13.15
CA GLN A 394 -27.58 22.54 12.32
C GLN A 394 -26.07 22.30 12.20
N ILE A 395 -25.21 23.19 12.70
CA ILE A 395 -23.75 23.05 12.55
C ILE A 395 -23.24 21.70 13.07
N ARG A 396 -23.77 21.20 14.21
CA ARG A 396 -23.35 19.89 14.76
C ARG A 396 -23.74 18.75 13.82
N THR A 397 -24.95 18.77 13.29
CA THR A 397 -25.44 17.78 12.31
C THR A 397 -24.64 17.84 11.02
N ILE A 398 -24.38 19.05 10.51
CA ILE A 398 -23.56 19.28 9.31
C ILE A 398 -22.16 18.72 9.52
N LEU A 399 -21.53 19.04 10.66
CA LEU A 399 -20.17 18.57 10.95
C LEU A 399 -20.12 17.04 11.06
N ALA A 400 -21.11 16.41 11.69
CA ALA A 400 -21.21 14.96 11.76
C ALA A 400 -21.35 14.34 10.36
N THR A 401 -22.24 14.87 9.52
CA THR A 401 -22.44 14.39 8.13
C THR A 401 -21.17 14.56 7.30
N VAL A 402 -20.55 15.75 7.31
CA VAL A 402 -19.28 16.02 6.62
C VAL A 402 -18.21 15.03 7.07
N THR A 403 -18.11 14.76 8.38
CA THR A 403 -17.11 13.82 8.92
C THR A 403 -17.30 12.41 8.38
N TRP A 404 -18.54 11.90 8.37
CA TRP A 404 -18.82 10.55 7.86
C TRP A 404 -18.58 10.44 6.35
N ASP A 405 -19.02 11.42 5.57
CA ASP A 405 -18.86 11.39 4.12
C ASP A 405 -17.40 11.56 3.71
N GLN A 406 -16.64 12.42 4.40
CA GLN A 406 -15.20 12.57 4.17
C GLN A 406 -14.40 11.37 4.68
N LEU A 407 -14.81 10.71 5.76
CA LEU A 407 -14.18 9.45 6.20
C LEU A 407 -14.37 8.36 5.13
N GLN A 408 -15.58 8.25 4.56
CA GLN A 408 -15.88 7.30 3.50
C GLN A 408 -15.01 7.55 2.26
N THR A 409 -14.95 8.79 1.76
CA THR A 409 -14.15 9.12 0.57
C THR A 409 -12.65 9.03 0.84
N LEU A 410 -12.19 9.38 2.05
CA LEU A 410 -10.80 9.23 2.46
C LEU A 410 -10.38 7.77 2.44
N LEU A 411 -11.14 6.88 3.09
CA LEU A 411 -10.80 5.45 3.12
C LEU A 411 -10.86 4.83 1.71
N LEU A 412 -11.89 5.16 0.92
CA LEU A 412 -11.97 4.72 -0.47
C LEU A 412 -10.74 5.16 -1.26
N THR A 413 -10.33 6.42 -1.13
CA THR A 413 -9.21 7.00 -1.89
C THR A 413 -7.88 6.40 -1.47
N VAL A 414 -7.59 6.43 -0.16
CA VAL A 414 -6.34 5.93 0.41
C VAL A 414 -6.14 4.46 0.06
N PHE A 415 -7.12 3.60 0.30
CA PHE A 415 -6.93 2.17 0.06
C PHE A 415 -6.96 1.81 -1.43
N SER A 416 -7.79 2.48 -2.24
CA SER A 416 -7.80 2.20 -3.68
C SER A 416 -6.46 2.51 -4.34
N VAL A 417 -5.83 3.62 -3.93
CA VAL A 417 -4.50 4.02 -4.44
C VAL A 417 -3.40 3.19 -3.78
N LEU A 418 -3.43 2.97 -2.46
CA LEU A 418 -2.44 2.17 -1.75
C LEU A 418 -2.34 0.75 -2.33
N PHE A 419 -3.47 0.07 -2.55
CA PHE A 419 -3.46 -1.27 -3.15
C PHE A 419 -2.84 -1.27 -4.55
N VAL A 420 -3.03 -0.21 -5.32
CA VAL A 420 -2.49 -0.13 -6.68
C VAL A 420 -1.01 0.20 -6.70
N ILE A 421 -0.53 1.06 -5.79
CA ILE A 421 0.90 1.34 -5.58
C ILE A 421 1.61 0.03 -5.24
N LEU A 422 1.11 -0.69 -4.23
CA LEU A 422 1.68 -1.95 -3.80
C LEU A 422 1.60 -3.02 -4.90
N GLY A 423 0.48 -3.11 -5.61
CA GLY A 423 0.28 -4.05 -6.71
C GLY A 423 1.22 -3.78 -7.89
N ARG A 424 1.46 -2.50 -8.21
CA ARG A 424 2.41 -2.06 -9.23
C ARG A 424 3.82 -2.46 -8.87
N GLU A 425 4.27 -2.10 -7.67
CA GLU A 425 5.62 -2.39 -7.16
C GLU A 425 5.89 -3.89 -7.19
N VAL A 426 4.96 -4.70 -6.69
CA VAL A 426 5.03 -6.16 -6.75
C VAL A 426 5.24 -6.69 -8.16
N ARG A 427 4.59 -6.07 -9.15
CA ARG A 427 4.71 -6.54 -10.54
C ARG A 427 5.97 -6.05 -11.23
N ILE A 428 6.49 -4.88 -10.85
CA ILE A 428 7.81 -4.40 -11.27
C ILE A 428 8.89 -5.37 -10.76
N GLU A 429 8.84 -5.74 -9.47
CA GLU A 429 9.76 -6.73 -8.87
C GLU A 429 9.72 -8.08 -9.61
N GLN A 430 8.53 -8.54 -9.97
CA GLN A 430 8.34 -9.78 -10.73
C GLN A 430 8.70 -9.65 -12.22
N GLN A 431 9.23 -8.50 -12.66
CA GLN A 431 9.50 -8.17 -14.07
C GLN A 431 8.29 -8.36 -14.99
N SER A 432 7.09 -8.36 -14.41
CA SER A 432 5.82 -8.59 -15.12
C SER A 432 5.17 -7.27 -15.55
N TRP A 433 5.59 -6.16 -14.93
CA TRP A 433 5.26 -4.79 -15.30
C TRP A 433 6.43 -4.12 -16.00
N ARG A 434 6.15 -3.46 -17.13
CA ARG A 434 7.10 -2.56 -17.80
C ARG A 434 6.56 -1.15 -17.61
N SER A 435 7.22 -0.32 -16.81
CA SER A 435 6.84 1.09 -16.59
C SER A 435 6.82 1.89 -17.89
N ASN A 436 7.73 1.58 -18.81
CA ASN A 436 7.94 2.35 -20.05
C ASN A 436 6.97 1.98 -21.19
N TRP A 437 5.69 1.72 -20.86
CA TRP A 437 4.67 1.44 -21.88
C TRP A 437 4.27 2.72 -22.62
N LYS A 438 4.06 2.64 -23.94
CA LYS A 438 3.62 3.81 -24.74
C LYS A 438 2.11 3.95 -24.71
N PHE A 439 1.56 5.17 -24.76
CA PHE A 439 0.11 5.39 -24.84
C PHE A 439 -0.56 4.72 -26.05
N THR A 440 0.17 4.53 -27.15
CA THR A 440 -0.32 3.78 -28.32
C THR A 440 -0.49 2.29 -28.05
N GLN A 441 0.18 1.77 -27.01
CA GLN A 441 0.14 0.38 -26.55
C GLN A 441 -0.37 0.33 -25.11
N PHE A 442 -1.47 1.04 -24.83
CA PHE A 442 -2.03 1.15 -23.49
C PHE A 442 -2.37 -0.24 -22.94
N PRO A 443 -1.74 -0.70 -21.83
CA PRO A 443 -1.92 -2.05 -21.31
C PRO A 443 -3.22 -2.18 -20.51
N PHE A 444 -4.36 -1.86 -21.13
CA PHE A 444 -5.68 -1.73 -20.50
C PHE A 444 -6.03 -2.92 -19.59
N LEU A 445 -5.94 -4.14 -20.11
CA LEU A 445 -6.30 -5.35 -19.36
C LEU A 445 -5.38 -5.57 -18.15
N LYS A 446 -4.10 -5.21 -18.24
CA LYS A 446 -3.17 -5.35 -17.12
C LYS A 446 -3.47 -4.30 -16.04
N LEU A 447 -3.66 -3.04 -16.43
CA LEU A 447 -4.07 -1.95 -15.52
C LEU A 447 -5.40 -2.27 -14.83
N LEU A 448 -6.38 -2.75 -15.60
CA LEU A 448 -7.67 -3.17 -15.08
C LEU A 448 -7.51 -4.31 -14.07
N SER A 449 -6.73 -5.34 -14.39
CA SER A 449 -6.50 -6.48 -13.48
C SER A 449 -5.86 -6.06 -12.15
N MET A 450 -4.95 -5.09 -12.16
CA MET A 450 -4.34 -4.54 -10.95
C MET A 450 -5.35 -3.73 -10.12
N SER A 451 -6.29 -3.07 -10.79
CA SER A 451 -7.27 -2.17 -10.17
C SER A 451 -8.50 -2.91 -9.60
N LEU A 452 -8.69 -4.20 -9.93
CA LEU A 452 -9.83 -4.99 -9.44
C LEU A 452 -9.83 -5.12 -7.91
N LEU A 453 -8.67 -5.31 -7.29
CA LEU A 453 -8.56 -5.40 -5.83
C LEU A 453 -8.96 -4.08 -5.17
N SER A 454 -8.54 -2.94 -5.73
CA SER A 454 -8.95 -1.61 -5.29
C SER A 454 -10.47 -1.42 -5.40
N GLY A 455 -11.09 -1.92 -6.47
CA GLY A 455 -12.55 -1.92 -6.61
C GLY A 455 -13.24 -2.72 -5.51
N LEU A 456 -12.81 -3.95 -5.25
CA LEU A 456 -13.36 -4.77 -4.16
C LEU A 456 -13.20 -4.07 -2.80
N ALA A 457 -12.02 -3.53 -2.53
CA ALA A 457 -11.75 -2.79 -1.30
C ALA A 457 -12.69 -1.57 -1.15
N ALA A 458 -12.98 -0.84 -2.23
CA ALA A 458 -13.90 0.30 -2.20
C ALA A 458 -15.32 -0.10 -1.78
N VAL A 459 -15.82 -1.26 -2.23
CA VAL A 459 -17.12 -1.81 -1.79
C VAL A 459 -17.12 -2.07 -0.29
N PHE A 460 -16.13 -2.82 0.20
CA PHE A 460 -16.04 -3.20 1.60
C PHE A 460 -15.87 -2.01 2.53
N LEU A 461 -14.99 -1.05 2.18
CA LEU A 461 -14.72 0.12 3.00
C LEU A 461 -15.93 1.06 3.05
N THR A 462 -16.64 1.22 1.93
CA THR A 462 -17.87 2.02 1.91
C THR A 462 -18.95 1.40 2.80
N ALA A 463 -19.17 0.09 2.67
CA ALA A 463 -20.13 -0.62 3.52
C ALA A 463 -19.74 -0.57 5.00
N LEU A 464 -18.43 -0.69 5.30
CA LEU A 464 -17.90 -0.61 6.67
C LEU A 464 -18.16 0.77 7.29
N VAL A 465 -17.91 1.86 6.57
CA VAL A 465 -18.15 3.22 7.11
C VAL A 465 -19.63 3.45 7.39
N GLN A 466 -20.53 3.02 6.51
CA GLN A 466 -21.97 3.13 6.74
C GLN A 466 -22.46 2.25 7.89
N LEU A 467 -21.88 1.06 8.05
CA LEU A 467 -22.17 0.18 9.19
C LEU A 467 -21.70 0.82 10.51
N VAL A 468 -20.49 1.39 10.55
CA VAL A 468 -19.95 2.08 11.72
C VAL A 468 -20.77 3.32 12.05
N ARG A 469 -21.20 4.08 11.04
CA ARG A 469 -22.12 5.21 11.21
C ARG A 469 -23.45 4.75 11.83
N LEU A 470 -24.05 3.70 11.29
CA LEU A 470 -25.30 3.14 11.82
C LEU A 470 -25.15 2.62 13.24
N TRP A 471 -24.02 1.95 13.55
CA TRP A 471 -23.68 1.50 14.90
C TRP A 471 -23.53 2.67 15.87
N TRP A 472 -22.90 3.76 15.44
CA TRP A 472 -22.79 5.00 16.21
C TRP A 472 -24.17 5.66 16.44
N ASP A 473 -24.98 5.80 15.39
CA ASP A 473 -26.31 6.41 15.45
C ASP A 473 -27.30 5.58 16.31
N ALA A 474 -27.08 4.27 16.41
CA ALA A 474 -27.83 3.35 17.27
C ALA A 474 -27.31 3.29 18.73
N ASN A 475 -26.45 4.23 19.16
CA ASN A 475 -25.80 4.20 20.48
C ASN A 475 -25.09 2.87 20.78
N PHE A 476 -24.49 2.27 19.76
CA PHE A 476 -23.80 0.98 19.82
C PHE A 476 -24.69 -0.25 20.02
N GLU A 477 -26.02 -0.10 19.98
CA GLU A 477 -27.02 -1.18 20.07
C GLU A 477 -27.59 -1.52 18.69
N LEU A 478 -26.76 -2.08 17.83
CA LEU A 478 -27.14 -2.40 16.45
C LEU A 478 -27.99 -3.68 16.37
N THR A 479 -29.16 -3.60 15.76
CA THR A 479 -30.02 -4.79 15.54
C THR A 479 -29.76 -5.43 14.17
N GLN A 480 -30.01 -6.73 14.06
CA GLN A 480 -29.88 -7.45 12.79
C GLN A 480 -30.78 -6.86 11.70
N SER A 481 -31.99 -6.42 12.05
CA SER A 481 -32.91 -5.79 11.09
C SER A 481 -32.35 -4.48 10.54
N GLN A 482 -31.68 -3.66 11.35
CA GLN A 482 -31.03 -2.43 10.89
C GLN A 482 -29.91 -2.72 9.88
N ILE A 483 -29.11 -3.76 10.11
CA ILE A 483 -28.06 -4.19 9.17
C ILE A 483 -28.68 -4.64 7.84
N ILE A 484 -29.75 -5.45 7.89
CA ILE A 484 -30.44 -5.93 6.69
C ILE A 484 -30.99 -4.75 5.88
N ILE A 485 -31.66 -3.80 6.54
CA ILE A 485 -32.20 -2.59 5.90
C ILE A 485 -31.06 -1.79 5.25
N LEU A 486 -29.94 -1.60 5.94
CA LEU A 486 -28.78 -0.89 5.39
C LEU A 486 -28.30 -1.48 4.07
N PHE A 487 -28.12 -2.81 4.00
CA PHE A 487 -27.66 -3.49 2.78
C PHE A 487 -28.75 -3.59 1.70
N GLN A 488 -30.02 -3.65 2.07
CA GLN A 488 -31.12 -3.62 1.10
C GLN A 488 -31.24 -2.23 0.44
N ASP A 489 -31.15 -1.17 1.23
CA ASP A 489 -31.30 0.20 0.75
C ASP A 489 -30.06 0.69 0.00
N ASN A 490 -28.86 0.33 0.47
CA ASN A 490 -27.61 0.86 -0.06
C ASN A 490 -26.76 -0.18 -0.83
N GLY A 491 -27.20 -1.42 -0.95
CA GLY A 491 -26.41 -2.48 -1.60
C GLY A 491 -26.00 -2.15 -3.04
N ARG A 492 -26.86 -1.46 -3.79
CA ARG A 492 -26.55 -0.97 -5.14
C ARG A 492 -25.45 0.09 -5.12
N PHE A 493 -25.56 1.06 -4.21
CA PHE A 493 -24.54 2.09 -4.01
C PHE A 493 -23.19 1.44 -3.67
N PHE A 494 -23.17 0.50 -2.73
CA PHE A 494 -21.95 -0.23 -2.34
C PHE A 494 -21.33 -0.97 -3.51
N ALA A 495 -22.12 -1.75 -4.25
CA ALA A 495 -21.61 -2.53 -5.39
C ALA A 495 -21.02 -1.63 -6.49
N LEU A 496 -21.66 -0.49 -6.78
CA LEU A 496 -21.18 0.45 -7.79
C LEU A 496 -19.89 1.17 -7.37
N GLN A 497 -19.60 1.31 -6.07
CA GLN A 497 -18.30 1.86 -5.63
C GLN A 497 -17.09 1.03 -6.09
N ALA A 498 -17.29 -0.22 -6.53
CA ALA A 498 -16.23 -1.00 -7.16
C ALA A 498 -15.62 -0.29 -8.37
N ILE A 499 -16.44 0.34 -9.20
CA ILE A 499 -15.96 1.05 -10.39
C ILE A 499 -15.25 2.34 -9.98
N SER A 500 -15.70 3.03 -8.93
CA SER A 500 -15.00 4.20 -8.37
C SER A 500 -13.57 3.85 -7.96
N GLY A 501 -13.40 2.73 -7.23
CA GLY A 501 -12.08 2.24 -6.82
C GLY A 501 -11.20 1.89 -8.02
N ILE A 502 -11.77 1.26 -9.06
CA ILE A 502 -11.06 0.93 -10.30
C ILE A 502 -10.61 2.20 -11.05
N ILE A 503 -11.49 3.18 -11.24
CA ILE A 503 -11.15 4.43 -11.95
C ILE A 503 -10.01 5.15 -11.23
N LEU A 504 -10.11 5.27 -9.90
CA LEU A 504 -9.10 5.96 -9.10
C LEU A 504 -7.75 5.23 -9.13
N ALA A 505 -7.76 3.90 -9.00
CA ALA A 505 -6.56 3.08 -9.09
C ALA A 505 -5.89 3.18 -10.47
N MET A 506 -6.68 3.10 -11.55
CA MET A 506 -6.17 3.29 -12.91
C MET A 506 -5.58 4.68 -13.13
N ALA A 507 -6.25 5.73 -12.64
CA ALA A 507 -5.76 7.09 -12.74
C ALA A 507 -4.41 7.25 -12.02
N ALA A 508 -4.30 6.74 -10.78
CA ALA A 508 -3.05 6.79 -10.03
C ALA A 508 -1.91 6.01 -10.72
N LEU A 509 -2.19 4.82 -11.27
CA LEU A 509 -1.20 4.06 -12.06
C LEU A 509 -0.71 4.83 -13.29
N VAL A 510 -1.62 5.44 -14.04
CA VAL A 510 -1.25 6.20 -15.24
C VAL A 510 -0.40 7.41 -14.86
N LEU A 511 -0.72 8.11 -13.77
CA LEU A 511 0.10 9.24 -13.29
C LEU A 511 1.50 8.77 -12.88
N MET A 512 1.61 7.72 -12.07
CA MET A 512 2.90 7.17 -11.65
C MET A 512 3.76 6.66 -12.80
N ASP A 513 3.17 6.01 -13.81
CA ASP A 513 3.93 5.46 -14.95
C ASP A 513 4.27 6.46 -16.04
N LYS A 514 3.65 7.65 -16.06
CA LYS A 514 3.77 8.60 -17.18
C LYS A 514 4.31 9.97 -16.82
N HIS A 515 4.53 10.27 -15.53
CA HIS A 515 5.13 11.53 -15.11
C HIS A 515 6.54 11.70 -15.70
N SER A 516 7.44 10.74 -15.48
CA SER A 516 8.84 10.83 -15.96
C SER A 516 9.07 10.87 -17.47
N GLU A 517 8.11 10.40 -18.29
CA GLU A 517 8.26 10.39 -19.76
C GLU A 517 7.74 11.66 -20.44
N ARG A 518 7.05 12.54 -19.71
CA ARG A 518 6.27 13.63 -20.32
C ARG A 518 6.50 14.94 -19.59
N PRO A 519 6.34 16.08 -20.27
CA PRO A 519 6.38 17.37 -19.58
C PRO A 519 5.24 17.45 -18.58
N GLY A 520 5.47 18.02 -17.39
CA GLY A 520 4.49 18.02 -16.30
C GLY A 520 3.12 18.62 -16.61
N ARG A 521 3.03 19.49 -17.64
CA ARG A 521 1.73 19.94 -18.17
C ARG A 521 0.86 18.78 -18.64
N SER A 522 1.43 17.75 -19.26
CA SER A 522 0.71 16.56 -19.71
C SER A 522 0.18 15.77 -18.52
N THR A 523 0.97 15.60 -17.46
CA THR A 523 0.58 14.85 -16.24
C THR A 523 -0.60 15.53 -15.56
N MET A 524 -0.58 16.87 -15.46
CA MET A 524 -1.71 17.65 -14.94
C MET A 524 -2.98 17.52 -15.80
N ILE A 525 -2.85 17.51 -17.14
CA ILE A 525 -3.99 17.30 -18.04
C ILE A 525 -4.58 15.89 -17.84
N ILE A 526 -3.72 14.87 -17.73
CA ILE A 526 -4.15 13.49 -17.47
C ILE A 526 -4.92 13.40 -16.15
N ALA A 527 -4.41 14.02 -15.08
CA ALA A 527 -5.08 14.08 -13.78
C ALA A 527 -6.44 14.78 -13.86
N ALA A 528 -6.53 15.90 -14.58
CA ALA A 528 -7.77 16.64 -14.77
C ALA A 528 -8.82 15.83 -15.55
N VAL A 529 -8.42 15.14 -16.62
CA VAL A 529 -9.31 14.26 -17.40
C VAL A 529 -9.78 13.08 -16.54
N ALA A 530 -8.88 12.43 -15.80
CA ALA A 530 -9.23 11.35 -14.89
C ALA A 530 -10.20 11.82 -13.80
N GLY A 531 -9.97 13.00 -13.22
CA GLY A 531 -10.87 13.62 -12.24
C GLY A 531 -12.24 13.94 -12.81
N ALA A 532 -12.32 14.42 -14.05
CA ALA A 532 -13.60 14.67 -14.74
C ALA A 532 -14.37 13.36 -14.98
N ILE A 533 -13.68 12.30 -15.42
CA ILE A 533 -14.29 10.96 -15.58
C ILE A 533 -14.82 10.45 -14.24
N TYR A 534 -14.04 10.60 -13.15
CA TYR A 534 -14.45 10.19 -11.82
C TYR A 534 -15.71 10.95 -11.35
N LEU A 535 -15.74 12.28 -11.53
CA LEU A 535 -16.90 13.11 -11.17
C LEU A 535 -18.16 12.72 -11.95
N LEU A 536 -18.03 12.52 -13.28
CA LEU A 536 -19.15 12.07 -14.12
C LEU A 536 -19.64 10.69 -13.69
N TYR A 537 -18.73 9.80 -13.32
CA TYR A 537 -19.07 8.48 -12.82
C TYR A 537 -19.82 8.56 -11.48
N GLN A 538 -19.33 9.35 -10.52
CA GLN A 538 -20.01 9.54 -9.23
C GLN A 538 -21.40 10.15 -9.39
N TRP A 539 -21.56 11.09 -10.33
CA TRP A 539 -22.87 11.62 -10.66
C TRP A 539 -23.83 10.54 -11.18
N ALA A 540 -23.38 9.71 -12.11
CA ALA A 540 -24.16 8.58 -12.60
C ALA A 540 -24.47 7.56 -11.47
N LEU A 541 -23.50 7.27 -10.60
CA LEU A 541 -23.66 6.35 -9.47
C LEU A 541 -24.74 6.84 -8.50
N VAL A 542 -24.69 8.11 -8.08
CA VAL A 542 -25.68 8.71 -7.16
C VAL A 542 -27.05 8.73 -7.84
N PHE A 543 -27.11 9.11 -9.12
CA PHE A 543 -28.35 9.11 -9.90
C PHE A 543 -29.00 7.72 -9.97
N LEU A 544 -28.22 6.67 -10.25
CA LEU A 544 -28.71 5.29 -10.35
C LEU A 544 -29.09 4.69 -8.98
N SER A 545 -28.44 5.14 -7.91
CA SER A 545 -28.66 4.60 -6.56
C SER A 545 -29.87 5.23 -5.87
N TYR A 546 -30.01 6.56 -5.95
CA TYR A 546 -31.02 7.32 -5.19
C TYR A 546 -32.11 7.93 -6.09
N GLY A 547 -31.96 7.86 -7.41
CA GLY A 547 -32.87 8.50 -8.35
C GLY A 547 -32.67 10.01 -8.46
N PHE A 548 -33.57 10.66 -9.21
CA PHE A 548 -33.61 12.11 -9.31
C PHE A 548 -34.47 12.70 -8.20
N THR A 549 -33.86 13.50 -7.33
CA THR A 549 -34.57 14.28 -6.32
C THR A 549 -34.34 15.76 -6.61
N PRO A 550 -35.38 16.57 -6.88
CA PRO A 550 -35.22 17.99 -7.14
C PRO A 550 -34.60 18.67 -5.91
N GLY A 551 -33.65 19.56 -6.15
CA GLY A 551 -33.06 20.40 -5.11
C GLY A 551 -34.06 21.40 -4.52
N PRO A 552 -33.67 22.10 -3.45
CA PRO A 552 -34.28 23.37 -3.09
C PRO A 552 -34.47 24.27 -4.33
N SER A 553 -35.59 24.96 -4.44
CA SER A 553 -35.94 25.86 -5.55
C SER A 553 -34.88 26.95 -5.78
N GLN A 554 -34.18 27.35 -4.72
CA GLN A 554 -33.10 28.34 -4.74
C GLN A 554 -31.72 27.74 -5.04
N ALA A 555 -31.59 26.41 -5.08
CA ALA A 555 -30.32 25.75 -5.37
C ALA A 555 -30.02 25.79 -6.86
N TYR A 556 -28.76 26.08 -7.22
CA TYR A 556 -28.30 26.07 -8.61
C TYR A 556 -28.17 24.66 -9.22
N PHE A 557 -28.30 23.61 -8.40
CA PHE A 557 -28.10 22.22 -8.79
C PHE A 557 -28.95 21.26 -7.95
N SER A 558 -29.15 20.03 -8.45
CA SER A 558 -29.96 18.99 -7.81
C SER A 558 -29.26 18.33 -6.61
N TRP A 559 -30.01 17.61 -5.77
CA TRP A 559 -29.45 16.77 -4.70
C TRP A 559 -28.41 15.78 -5.25
N THR A 560 -28.74 15.13 -6.37
CA THR A 560 -27.85 14.17 -7.03
C THR A 560 -26.52 14.79 -7.40
N PHE A 561 -26.51 16.02 -7.93
CA PHE A 561 -25.26 16.69 -8.31
C PHE A 561 -24.48 17.17 -7.08
N ARG A 562 -25.16 17.62 -6.02
CA ARG A 562 -24.52 17.95 -4.74
C ARG A 562 -23.72 16.77 -4.21
N ASP A 563 -24.36 15.61 -4.11
CA ASP A 563 -23.74 14.43 -3.50
C ASP A 563 -22.61 13.88 -4.39
N ALA A 564 -22.79 13.94 -5.71
CA ALA A 564 -21.72 13.63 -6.64
C ALA A 564 -20.49 14.52 -6.44
N LEU A 565 -20.68 15.84 -6.25
CA LEU A 565 -19.59 16.76 -5.94
C LEU A 565 -18.93 16.38 -4.60
N ILE A 566 -19.71 16.17 -3.54
CA ILE A 566 -19.21 15.84 -2.21
C ILE A 566 -18.35 14.56 -2.24
N PHE A 567 -18.82 13.52 -2.91
CA PHE A 567 -18.09 12.27 -3.07
C PHE A 567 -16.88 12.36 -4.02
N SER A 568 -16.79 13.41 -4.84
CA SER A 568 -15.72 13.58 -5.83
C SER A 568 -14.63 14.58 -5.43
N ILE A 569 -14.92 15.56 -4.56
CA ILE A 569 -13.96 16.63 -4.24
C ILE A 569 -12.65 16.05 -3.71
N LEU A 570 -12.70 15.10 -2.77
CA LEU A 570 -11.49 14.49 -2.21
C LEU A 570 -10.69 13.70 -3.26
N PRO A 571 -11.25 12.71 -3.98
CA PRO A 571 -10.52 11.98 -5.02
C PRO A 571 -9.97 12.87 -6.14
N VAL A 572 -10.74 13.85 -6.60
CA VAL A 572 -10.31 14.78 -7.67
C VAL A 572 -9.19 15.70 -7.19
N SER A 573 -9.33 16.27 -5.99
CA SER A 573 -8.27 17.10 -5.39
C SER A 573 -6.99 16.29 -5.17
N PHE A 574 -7.13 15.04 -4.70
CA PHE A 574 -6.02 14.12 -4.55
C PHE A 574 -5.29 13.90 -5.88
N LEU A 575 -5.99 13.55 -6.96
CA LEU A 575 -5.35 13.31 -8.26
C LEU A 575 -4.58 14.54 -8.79
N LEU A 576 -5.15 15.74 -8.63
CA LEU A 576 -4.52 16.98 -9.08
C LEU A 576 -3.30 17.34 -8.23
N ILE A 577 -3.40 17.24 -6.90
CA ILE A 577 -2.30 17.55 -5.98
C ILE A 577 -1.20 16.49 -6.09
N PHE A 578 -1.56 15.22 -6.24
CA PHE A 578 -0.60 14.12 -6.42
C PHE A 578 0.19 14.30 -7.71
N ALA A 579 -0.48 14.59 -8.83
CA ALA A 579 0.19 14.93 -10.08
C ALA A 579 1.13 16.14 -9.94
N PHE A 580 0.69 17.20 -9.27
CA PHE A 580 1.53 18.38 -9.03
C PHE A 580 2.77 18.07 -8.19
N LEU A 581 2.64 17.28 -7.12
CA LEU A 581 3.75 16.95 -6.24
C LEU A 581 4.77 16.00 -6.90
N LEU A 582 4.31 15.07 -7.74
CA LEU A 582 5.21 14.21 -8.52
C LEU A 582 6.15 15.05 -9.41
N GLU A 583 5.61 16.02 -10.14
CA GLU A 583 6.39 16.90 -11.03
C GLU A 583 7.35 17.83 -10.27
N VAL A 584 6.91 18.37 -9.12
CA VAL A 584 7.77 19.20 -8.27
C VAL A 584 8.91 18.39 -7.63
N GLY A 585 8.75 17.08 -7.49
CA GLY A 585 9.80 16.15 -7.06
C GLY A 585 10.91 16.05 -8.11
N GLU A 586 10.55 15.81 -9.36
CA GLU A 586 11.49 15.63 -10.47
C GLU A 586 12.30 16.90 -10.79
N ASP A 587 11.65 18.07 -10.82
CA ASP A 587 12.32 19.35 -11.11
C ASP A 587 13.50 19.65 -10.14
N LYS A 588 13.41 19.16 -8.89
CA LYS A 588 14.49 19.31 -7.91
C LYS A 588 15.68 18.41 -8.22
N ALA A 589 15.43 17.18 -8.67
CA ALA A 589 16.48 16.23 -9.02
C ALA A 589 17.28 16.71 -10.24
N GLU A 590 16.64 17.29 -11.25
CA GLU A 590 17.31 17.86 -12.43
C GLU A 590 18.05 19.18 -12.12
N GLY A 591 17.49 20.00 -11.23
CA GLY A 591 18.08 21.28 -10.85
C GLY A 591 19.42 21.16 -10.13
N ASP A 592 19.62 20.09 -9.36
CA ASP A 592 20.86 19.87 -8.62
C ASP A 592 21.96 19.26 -9.51
N THR A 593 21.61 18.38 -10.45
CA THR A 593 22.59 17.80 -11.40
C THR A 593 23.16 18.82 -12.40
N SER A 594 22.36 19.80 -12.82
CA SER A 594 22.83 20.84 -13.76
C SER A 594 23.83 21.84 -13.16
N LYS A 595 23.77 22.08 -11.84
CA LYS A 595 24.68 23.03 -11.15
C LYS A 595 26.07 22.49 -10.90
N ASP A 596 26.23 21.17 -10.83
CA ASP A 596 27.53 20.54 -10.62
C ASP A 596 28.32 20.37 -11.93
N GLN A 597 27.70 20.61 -13.09
CA GLN A 597 28.35 20.56 -14.41
C GLN A 597 28.78 21.94 -14.96
N SER A 598 28.45 23.03 -14.26
CA SER A 598 28.82 24.41 -14.62
C SER A 598 29.84 24.98 -13.64
#